data_AF-A0A829W7Z4-F1
#
_entry.id   AF-A0A829W7Z4-F1
#
_cell.length_a   1.000
_cell.length_b   1.000
_cell.length_c   1.000
_cell.angle_alpha   90.00
_cell.angle_beta   90.00
_cell.angle_gamma   90.00
#
_symmetry.space_group_name_H-M   'P 1'
#
loop_
_entity.id
_entity.type
_entity.pdbx_description
1 polymer ?
#
loop_
_entity_poly.entity_id
_entity_poly.type
_entity_poly.pdbx_seq_one_letter_code
_entity_poly.pdbx_strand_id
1 'polypeptide(L)'
;MAKNQKSYTPEFKQQIVDLYNAGGTSYPQLEREYGVNRSTLSNWVKQLSPIKVSEEETVTLKEYKALRKEIQRLKIENEILKKATAIFAKEQ
;
A
#
# COMPACT_ATOMS: atom_id res chain seq x y z
N MET A 1 3.31 -13.78 -24.70
CA MET A 1 4.58 -14.24 -24.11
C MET A 1 4.56 -13.94 -22.62
N ALA A 2 4.70 -14.95 -21.76
CA ALA A 2 4.68 -14.74 -20.30
C ALA A 2 5.95 -13.99 -19.88
N LYS A 3 5.79 -12.77 -19.35
CA LYS A 3 6.89 -11.97 -18.84
C LYS A 3 7.40 -12.67 -17.58
N ASN A 4 8.54 -13.36 -17.68
CA ASN A 4 9.17 -14.06 -16.56
C ASN A 4 9.65 -13.02 -15.53
N GLN A 5 8.77 -12.67 -14.59
CA GLN A 5 9.07 -11.68 -13.56
C GLN A 5 9.82 -12.36 -12.42
N LYS A 6 11.04 -11.90 -12.14
CA LYS A 6 11.71 -12.23 -10.90
C LYS A 6 10.82 -11.78 -9.74
N SER A 7 10.33 -12.73 -8.96
CA SER A 7 9.57 -12.45 -7.74
C SER A 7 10.54 -12.31 -6.58
N TYR A 8 10.40 -11.22 -5.83
CA TYR A 8 11.14 -10.98 -4.60
C TYR A 8 10.20 -11.13 -3.41
N THR A 9 10.71 -11.68 -2.30
CA THR A 9 9.93 -11.85 -1.08
C THR A 9 9.56 -10.48 -0.47
N PRO A 10 8.44 -10.38 0.24
CA PRO A 10 8.05 -9.14 0.91
C PRO A 10 9.13 -8.60 1.86
N GLU A 11 9.79 -9.49 2.60
CA GLU A 11 10.81 -9.16 3.60
C GLU A 11 12.03 -8.53 2.92
N PHE A 12 12.46 -9.09 1.79
CA PHE A 12 13.56 -8.54 1.01
C PHE A 12 13.24 -7.15 0.46
N LYS A 13 12.02 -6.95 -0.05
CA LYS A 13 11.60 -5.62 -0.54
C LYS A 13 11.62 -4.59 0.57
N GLN A 14 11.14 -4.96 1.77
CA GLN A 14 11.11 -4.08 2.92
C GLN A 14 12.53 -3.70 3.36
N GLN A 15 13.43 -4.68 3.49
CA GLN A 15 14.83 -4.45 3.86
C GLN A 15 15.52 -3.42 2.93
N ILE A 16 15.30 -3.54 1.62
CA ILE A 16 15.89 -2.62 0.65
C ILE A 16 15.32 -1.19 0.76
N VAL A 17 14.03 -1.07 1.03
CA VAL A 17 13.38 0.23 1.25
C VAL A 17 13.84 0.87 2.56
N ASP A 18 14.03 0.08 3.61
CA ASP A 18 14.54 0.56 4.89
C ASP A 18 15.99 1.06 4.76
N LEU A 19 16.84 0.32 4.04
CA LEU A 19 18.21 0.73 3.72
C LEU A 19 18.27 2.04 2.93
N TYR A 20 17.33 2.23 2.00
CA TYR A 20 17.20 3.49 1.26
C TYR A 20 16.75 4.64 2.17
N ASN A 21 15.75 4.41 3.02
CA ASN A 21 15.19 5.43 3.91
C ASN A 21 16.14 5.82 5.06
N ALA A 22 17.05 4.92 5.47
CA ALA A 22 18.09 5.20 6.46
C ALA A 22 19.11 6.27 6.02
N GLY A 23 19.08 6.69 4.74
CA GLY A 23 19.82 7.85 4.24
C GLY A 23 21.29 7.60 3.88
N GLY A 24 21.77 6.36 3.99
CA GLY A 24 23.15 5.97 3.68
C GLY A 24 23.35 5.30 2.32
N THR A 25 22.28 5.07 1.54
CA THR A 25 22.35 4.37 0.25
C THR A 25 21.64 5.14 -0.86
N SER A 26 22.01 4.85 -2.11
CA SER A 26 21.41 5.43 -3.30
C SER A 26 20.97 4.33 -4.27
N TYR A 27 20.03 4.62 -5.18
CA TYR A 27 19.58 3.64 -6.17
C TYR A 27 20.72 2.96 -6.95
N PRO A 28 21.76 3.67 -7.44
CA PRO A 28 22.86 3.02 -8.14
C PRO A 28 23.71 2.11 -7.25
N GLN A 29 23.77 2.37 -5.95
CA GLN A 29 24.48 1.52 -5.00
C GLN A 29 23.68 0.24 -4.73
N LEU A 30 22.39 0.37 -4.44
CA LEU A 30 21.49 -0.77 -4.23
C LEU A 30 21.39 -1.66 -5.48
N GLU A 31 21.41 -1.06 -6.67
CA GLU A 31 21.42 -1.80 -7.93
C GLU A 31 22.69 -2.64 -8.12
N ARG A 32 23.87 -2.10 -7.76
CA ARG A 32 25.14 -2.82 -7.83
C ARG A 32 25.27 -3.93 -6.78
N GLU A 33 24.81 -3.66 -5.56
CA GLU A 33 24.97 -4.56 -4.42
C GLU A 33 23.97 -5.72 -4.44
N TYR A 34 22.72 -5.44 -4.83
CA TYR A 34 21.62 -6.42 -4.79
C TYR A 34 21.16 -6.89 -6.18
N GLY A 35 21.70 -6.33 -7.26
CA GLY A 35 21.33 -6.71 -8.63
C GLY A 35 19.88 -6.37 -9.00
N VAL A 36 19.24 -5.47 -8.25
CA VAL A 36 17.86 -5.05 -8.48
C VAL A 36 17.85 -3.79 -9.33
N ASN A 37 17.15 -3.83 -10.46
CA ASN A 37 17.08 -2.67 -11.36
C ASN A 37 16.49 -1.44 -10.66
N ARG A 38 16.99 -0.26 -11.02
CA ARG A 38 16.52 1.03 -10.47
C ARG A 38 15.00 1.24 -10.53
N SER A 39 14.34 0.83 -11.61
CA SER A 39 12.88 1.01 -11.76
C SER A 39 12.10 0.21 -10.72
N THR A 40 12.58 -0.99 -10.40
CA THR A 40 12.00 -1.91 -9.42
C THR A 40 12.20 -1.36 -8.02
N LEU A 41 13.43 -0.90 -7.71
CA LEU A 41 13.74 -0.22 -6.46
C LEU A 41 12.86 1.01 -6.25
N SER A 42 12.75 1.87 -7.25
CA SER A 42 11.91 3.07 -7.19
C SER A 42 10.43 2.75 -6.95
N ASN A 43 9.92 1.69 -7.59
CA ASN A 43 8.56 1.22 -7.33
C ASN A 43 8.37 0.71 -5.91
N TRP A 44 9.34 -0.01 -5.34
CA TRP A 44 9.26 -0.49 -3.95
C TRP A 44 9.30 0.66 -2.97
N VAL A 45 10.24 1.60 -3.12
CA VAL A 45 10.30 2.81 -2.29
C VAL A 45 8.96 3.55 -2.37
N LYS A 46 8.40 3.76 -3.57
CA LYS A 46 7.10 4.43 -3.72
C LYS A 46 5.92 3.69 -3.05
N GLN A 47 5.95 2.36 -3.01
CA GLN A 47 4.84 1.54 -2.49
C GLN A 47 4.94 1.30 -0.98
N LEU A 48 6.16 1.14 -0.47
CA LEU A 48 6.48 0.75 0.89
C LEU A 48 7.01 1.91 1.73
N SER A 49 7.32 3.07 1.13
CA SER A 49 7.69 4.25 1.90
C SER A 49 6.52 4.64 2.80
N PRO A 50 6.79 4.80 4.11
CA PRO A 50 5.76 5.14 5.09
C PRO A 50 5.19 6.52 4.77
N ILE A 51 3.87 6.62 4.66
CA ILE A 51 3.18 7.90 4.69
C ILE A 51 2.96 8.21 6.17
N LYS A 52 3.47 9.34 6.65
CA LYS A 52 3.11 9.84 7.99
C LYS A 52 1.62 10.17 8.00
N VAL A 53 0.83 9.41 8.77
CA VAL A 53 -0.59 9.69 9.01
C VAL A 53 -0.76 10.47 10.33
N SER A 54 0.12 10.24 11.30
CA SER A 54 0.27 11.00 12.56
C SER A 54 1.72 10.92 13.07
N GLU A 55 2.02 11.45 14.27
CA GLU A 55 3.35 11.37 14.90
C GLU A 55 3.76 9.93 15.28
N GLU A 56 2.81 9.05 15.62
CA GLU A 56 3.09 7.66 16.02
C GLU A 56 2.69 6.59 14.98
N GLU A 57 1.94 6.94 13.94
CA GLU A 57 1.37 5.95 13.01
C GLU A 57 1.82 6.19 11.56
N THR A 58 2.57 5.22 11.03
CA THR A 58 2.98 5.17 9.62
C THR A 58 2.21 4.09 8.89
N VAL A 59 1.50 4.47 7.83
CA VAL A 59 0.74 3.53 6.99
C VAL A 59 1.34 3.53 5.59
N THR A 60 1.51 2.36 4.98
CA THR A 60 2.00 2.28 3.61
C THR A 60 0.96 2.79 2.62
N LEU A 61 1.40 3.24 1.44
CA LEU A 61 0.50 3.75 0.39
C LEU A 61 -0.48 2.67 -0.12
N LYS A 62 -0.10 1.40 -0.01
CA LYS A 62 -0.96 0.25 -0.33
C LYS A 62 -2.09 0.10 0.68
N GLU A 63 -1.77 0.16 1.97
CA GLU A 63 -2.74 0.06 3.06
C GLU A 63 -3.72 1.24 3.04
N TYR A 64 -3.23 2.47 2.80
CA TYR A 64 -4.10 3.64 2.67
C TYR A 64 -5.13 3.49 1.55
N LYS A 65 -4.73 2.94 0.39
CA LYS A 65 -5.66 2.67 -0.73
C LYS A 65 -6.66 1.57 -0.39
N ALA A 66 -6.24 0.52 0.30
CA ALA A 66 -7.13 -0.55 0.75
C ALA A 66 -8.17 -0.01 1.73
N LEU A 67 -7.72 0.77 2.72
CA LEU A 67 -8.59 1.39 3.72
C LEU A 67 -9.61 2.34 3.10
N ARG A 68 -9.20 3.16 2.11
CA ARG A 68 -10.14 4.00 1.35
C ARG A 68 -11.23 3.20 0.64
N LYS A 69 -10.89 2.06 0.03
CA LYS A 69 -11.88 1.20 -0.62
C LYS A 69 -12.85 0.61 0.40
N GLU A 70 -12.35 0.18 1.54
CA GLU A 70 -13.19 -0.39 2.60
C GLU A 70 -14.16 0.66 3.17
N ILE A 71 -13.68 1.89 3.42
CA ILE A 71 -14.54 3.01 3.83
C ILE A 71 -15.65 3.27 2.80
N GLN A 72 -15.34 3.22 1.50
CA GLN A 72 -16.36 3.39 0.46
C GLN A 72 -17.39 2.25 0.48
N ARG A 73 -16.94 1.00 0.63
CA ARG A 73 -17.83 -0.17 0.72
C ARG A 73 -18.76 -0.07 1.93
N LEU A 74 -18.20 0.21 3.10
CA LEU A 74 -18.97 0.36 4.34
C LEU A 74 -19.99 1.49 4.26
N LYS A 75 -19.65 2.62 3.62
CA LYS A 75 -20.61 3.70 3.37
C LYS A 75 -21.78 3.24 2.50
N ILE A 76 -21.52 2.50 1.44
CA ILE A 76 -22.57 1.97 0.56
C ILE A 76 -23.49 1.01 1.34
N GLU A 77 -22.90 0.08 2.11
CA GLU A 77 -23.64 -0.87 2.93
C GLU A 77 -24.51 -0.15 3.97
N ASN A 78 -23.96 0.86 4.65
CA ASN A 78 -24.69 1.67 5.61
C ASN A 78 -25.88 2.40 4.96
N GLU A 79 -25.72 2.94 3.75
CA GLU A 79 -26.81 3.59 3.02
C GLU A 79 -27.90 2.61 2.58
N ILE A 80 -27.54 1.39 2.18
CA ILE A 80 -28.52 0.33 1.87
C ILE A 80 -29.30 -0.05 3.12
N LEU A 81 -28.61 -0.26 4.25
CA LEU A 81 -29.25 -0.60 5.52
C LEU A 81 -30.22 0.48 5.99
N LYS A 82 -29.83 1.77 5.90
CA LYS A 82 -30.71 2.91 6.21
C LYS A 82 -31.94 2.94 5.33
N LYS A 83 -31.78 2.72 4.01
CA LYS A 83 -32.91 2.67 3.07
C LYS A 83 -33.85 1.52 3.40
N ALA A 84 -33.31 0.34 3.70
CA ALA A 84 -34.11 -0.82 4.11
C ALA A 84 -34.91 -0.51 5.39
N THR A 85 -34.26 0.03 6.43
CA THR A 85 -34.96 0.40 7.68
C THR A 85 -36.06 1.44 7.44
N ALA A 86 -35.82 2.44 6.59
CA ALA A 86 -36.83 3.43 6.24
C ALA A 86 -38.03 2.84 5.48
N ILE A 87 -37.82 1.82 4.65
CA ILE A 87 -38.89 1.08 3.97
C ILE A 87 -39.69 0.26 5.00
N PHE A 88 -39.02 -0.53 5.83
CA PHE A 88 -39.68 -1.34 6.86
C PHE A 88 -40.48 -0.48 7.86
N ALA A 89 -39.97 0.68 8.25
CA ALA A 89 -40.68 1.59 9.15
C ALA A 89 -41.89 2.28 8.49
N LYS A 90 -41.96 2.33 7.15
CA LYS A 90 -43.12 2.85 6.41
C LYS A 90 -44.20 1.81 6.14
N GLU A 91 -43.89 0.53 6.26
CA GLU A 91 -44.83 -0.59 6.08
C GLU A 91 -45.53 -1.00 7.41
N GLN A 92 -45.25 -0.31 8.52
CA GLN A 92 -45.94 -0.45 9.81
C GLN A 92 -47.04 0.59 10.01
#